data_AF-A0A7X7ER84-F1
#
_entry.id   AF-A0A7X7ER84-F1
#
_cell.length_a   1.000
_cell.length_b   1.000
_cell.length_c   1.000
_cell.angle_alpha   90.00
_cell.angle_beta   90.00
_cell.angle_gamma   90.00
#
_symmetry.space_group_name_H-M   'P 1'
#
loop_
_entity.id
_entity.type
_entity.pdbx_description
1 polymer ?
#
loop_
_entity_poly.entity_id
_entity_poly.type
_entity_poly.pdbx_seq_one_letter_code
_entity_poly.pdbx_strand_id
1 'polypeptide(L)'
;MKNMIRHWFLVSILALVGLAGCVERRITINSEPKNALVYLNDKEVGRTPVTVPFEWYGDYDIIIRKEGYETIKTHEKIVQPWYQYFPVDFFAEILWPATIYDDHYLDFDLTQYEPTDPKELGERALEMRSLAGVESCEPSTQPTTLP
;
A
#
# COMPACT_ATOMS: atom_id res chain seq x y z
N MET A 1 -55.65 20.00 6.27
CA MET A 1 -54.30 20.51 6.62
C MET A 1 -53.51 19.58 7.56
N LYS A 2 -54.06 19.14 8.71
CA LYS A 2 -53.35 18.28 9.68
C LYS A 2 -52.77 16.98 9.08
N ASN A 3 -53.52 16.32 8.19
CA ASN A 3 -53.08 15.08 7.53
C ASN A 3 -51.95 15.33 6.53
N MET A 4 -51.99 16.47 5.83
CA MET A 4 -50.96 16.86 4.86
C MET A 4 -49.64 17.19 5.55
N ILE A 5 -49.69 17.91 6.68
CA ILE A 5 -48.51 18.19 7.53
C ILE A 5 -47.92 16.88 8.07
N ARG A 6 -48.75 15.93 8.49
CA ARG A 6 -48.30 14.62 9.00
C ARG A 6 -47.60 13.77 7.92
N HIS A 7 -48.08 13.81 6.67
CA HIS A 7 -47.44 13.10 5.57
C HIS A 7 -46.09 13.72 5.20
N TRP A 8 -46.00 15.06 5.16
CA TRP A 8 -44.74 15.75 4.90
C TRP A 8 -43.70 15.51 6.00
N PHE A 9 -44.12 15.45 7.27
CA PHE A 9 -43.25 15.05 8.38
C PHE A 9 -42.74 13.61 8.23
N LEU A 10 -43.61 12.66 7.84
CA LEU A 10 -43.22 11.26 7.64
C LEU A 10 -42.27 11.09 6.45
N VAL A 11 -42.50 11.79 5.34
CA VAL A 11 -41.59 11.78 4.18
C VAL A 11 -40.24 12.41 4.55
N SER A 12 -40.22 13.50 5.33
CA SER A 12 -38.98 14.13 5.78
C SER A 12 -38.17 13.22 6.69
N ILE A 13 -38.80 12.47 7.60
CA ILE A 13 -38.12 11.52 8.48
C ILE A 13 -37.57 10.34 7.67
N LEU A 14 -38.36 9.82 6.72
CA LEU A 14 -37.93 8.72 5.85
C LEU A 14 -36.75 9.13 4.94
N ALA A 15 -36.78 10.37 4.43
CA ALA A 15 -35.67 10.94 3.67
C ALA A 15 -34.40 11.11 4.52
N LEU A 16 -34.54 11.53 5.78
CA LEU A 16 -33.40 11.68 6.69
C LEU A 16 -32.72 10.34 7.03
N VAL A 17 -33.51 9.26 7.16
CA VAL A 17 -33.00 7.90 7.40
C VAL A 17 -32.32 7.32 6.16
N GLY A 18 -32.72 7.74 4.95
CA GLY A 18 -32.08 7.32 3.70
C GLY A 18 -30.69 7.91 3.42
N LEU A 19 -30.26 8.92 4.20
CA LEU A 19 -28.96 9.61 4.04
C LEU A 19 -27.82 8.96 4.85
N ALA A 20 -27.95 7.69 5.22
CA ALA A 20 -26.94 6.94 5.97
C ALA A 20 -25.98 6.14 5.06
N GLY A 21 -25.82 6.56 3.80
CA GLY A 21 -24.90 5.92 2.87
C GLY A 21 -23.46 5.97 3.37
N CYS A 22 -22.75 4.86 3.22
CA CYS A 22 -21.36 4.73 3.61
C CYS A 22 -20.68 3.72 2.68
N VAL A 23 -19.50 4.09 2.17
CA VAL A 23 -18.65 3.19 1.37
C VAL A 23 -17.41 2.89 2.17
N GLU A 24 -17.21 1.63 2.53
CA GLU A 24 -16.03 1.16 3.22
C GLU A 24 -15.07 0.55 2.19
N ARG A 25 -13.85 1.08 2.15
CA ARG A 25 -12.83 0.72 1.17
C ARG A 25 -11.64 0.09 1.87
N ARG A 26 -11.23 -1.10 1.46
CA ARG A 26 -10.13 -1.83 2.09
C ARG A 26 -9.23 -2.51 1.06
N ILE A 27 -7.94 -2.54 1.37
CA ILE A 27 -6.94 -3.32 0.65
C ILE A 27 -6.44 -4.39 1.59
N THR A 28 -6.50 -5.64 1.17
CA THR A 28 -5.89 -6.79 1.83
C THR A 28 -4.62 -7.19 1.10
N ILE A 29 -3.49 -7.08 1.79
CA ILE A 29 -2.17 -7.44 1.28
C ILE A 29 -1.76 -8.77 1.89
N ASN A 30 -1.50 -9.73 1.03
CA ASN A 30 -1.08 -11.08 1.39
C ASN A 30 0.28 -11.38 0.77
N SER A 31 1.06 -12.24 1.43
CA SER A 31 2.33 -12.69 0.87
C SER A 31 2.65 -14.13 1.19
N GLU A 32 3.27 -14.81 0.23
CA GLU A 32 3.91 -16.11 0.40
C GLU A 32 5.44 -15.88 0.45
N PRO A 33 6.12 -16.10 1.59
CA PRO A 33 5.60 -16.65 2.83
C PRO A 33 5.07 -15.56 3.78
N LYS A 34 4.10 -15.93 4.64
CA LYS A 34 3.40 -15.03 5.58
C LYS A 34 4.33 -14.29 6.56
N ASN A 35 3.81 -13.29 7.27
CA ASN A 35 4.52 -12.49 8.29
C ASN A 35 5.62 -11.57 7.71
N ALA A 36 5.47 -11.15 6.45
CA ALA A 36 6.32 -10.14 5.83
C ALA A 36 5.88 -8.73 6.25
N LEU A 37 6.82 -7.83 6.51
CA LEU A 37 6.56 -6.43 6.86
C LEU A 37 6.15 -5.65 5.61
N VAL A 38 5.07 -4.89 5.69
CA VAL A 38 4.49 -4.16 4.56
C VAL A 38 4.52 -2.66 4.83
N TYR A 39 4.94 -1.93 3.81
CA TYR A 39 4.80 -0.48 3.71
C TYR A 39 3.88 -0.17 2.53
N LEU A 40 2.91 0.72 2.77
CA LEU A 40 1.99 1.24 1.77
C LEU A 40 2.17 2.76 1.72
N ASN A 41 2.56 3.30 0.57
CA ASN A 41 2.91 4.72 0.39
C ASN A 41 3.90 5.21 1.46
N ASP A 42 5.03 4.50 1.60
CA ASP A 42 6.09 4.73 2.60
C ASP A 42 5.68 4.63 4.07
N LYS A 43 4.42 4.29 4.37
CA LYS A 43 3.92 4.09 5.73
C LYS A 43 3.90 2.61 6.08
N GLU A 44 4.51 2.25 7.21
CA GLU A 44 4.39 0.90 7.75
C GLU A 44 2.94 0.61 8.16
N VAL A 45 2.35 -0.44 7.58
CA VAL A 45 0.95 -0.82 7.85
C VAL A 45 0.83 -2.07 8.72
N GLY A 46 1.88 -2.89 8.79
CA GLY A 46 1.90 -4.11 9.59
C GLY A 46 2.52 -5.29 8.85
N ARG A 47 2.14 -6.51 9.25
CA ARG A 47 2.68 -7.75 8.67
C ARG A 47 1.61 -8.57 7.96
N THR A 48 1.98 -9.23 6.86
CA THR A 48 1.05 -10.03 6.04
C THR A 48 0.53 -11.27 6.78
N PRO A 49 -0.75 -11.65 6.58
CA PRO A 49 -1.79 -10.91 5.86
C PRO A 49 -2.27 -9.69 6.67
N VAL A 50 -2.36 -8.52 6.02
CA VAL A 50 -2.81 -7.26 6.63
C VAL A 50 -3.92 -6.64 5.80
N THR A 51 -4.93 -6.07 6.46
CA THR A 51 -6.01 -5.33 5.80
C THR A 51 -5.99 -3.89 6.29
N VAL A 52 -5.98 -2.96 5.35
CA VAL A 52 -5.93 -1.52 5.61
C VAL A 52 -7.05 -0.78 4.91
N PRO A 53 -7.72 0.17 5.58
CA PRO A 53 -8.66 1.05 4.90
C PRO A 53 -7.89 2.05 4.01
N PHE A 54 -8.51 2.48 2.92
CA PHE A 54 -7.96 3.50 2.03
C PHE A 54 -9.02 4.53 1.61
N GLU A 55 -8.58 5.73 1.24
CA GLU A 55 -9.46 6.86 0.94
C GLU A 55 -9.61 7.14 -0.56
N TRP A 56 -8.55 6.95 -1.35
CA TRP A 56 -8.48 7.42 -2.73
C TRP A 56 -8.10 6.28 -3.69
N TYR A 57 -8.76 6.20 -4.84
CA TYR A 57 -8.32 5.32 -5.91
C TYR A 57 -7.09 5.91 -6.62
N GLY A 58 -6.15 5.06 -7.02
CA GLY A 58 -4.88 5.54 -7.56
C GLY A 58 -3.81 4.47 -7.61
N ASP A 59 -2.59 4.92 -7.87
CA ASP A 59 -1.39 4.08 -7.81
C ASP A 59 -0.83 4.10 -6.38
N TYR A 60 -0.52 2.93 -5.85
CA TYR A 60 -0.04 2.74 -4.48
C TYR A 60 1.34 2.10 -4.52
N ASP A 61 2.29 2.74 -3.83
CA ASP A 61 3.63 2.19 -3.64
C ASP A 61 3.58 1.12 -2.55
N ILE A 62 3.97 -0.10 -2.90
CA ILE A 62 3.96 -1.25 -2.00
C ILE A 62 5.38 -1.78 -1.86
N ILE A 63 5.85 -1.81 -0.62
CA ILE A 63 7.14 -2.40 -0.27
C ILE A 63 6.93 -3.53 0.71
N ILE A 64 7.37 -4.73 0.35
CA ILE A 64 7.26 -5.91 1.20
C ILE A 64 8.66 -6.40 1.55
N ARG A 65 8.91 -6.54 2.85
CA ARG A 65 10.21 -6.93 3.40
C ARG A 65 10.07 -8.14 4.29
N LYS A 66 10.97 -9.11 4.11
CA LYS A 66 11.07 -10.26 4.99
C LYS A 66 12.51 -10.72 5.08
N GLU A 67 12.94 -11.11 6.28
CA GLU A 67 14.30 -11.59 6.52
C GLU A 67 14.57 -12.88 5.72
N GLY A 68 15.69 -12.91 4.99
CA GLY A 68 16.06 -14.02 4.11
C GLY A 68 15.36 -14.04 2.75
N TYR A 69 14.57 -13.01 2.44
CA TYR A 69 13.86 -12.86 1.18
C TYR A 69 14.22 -11.53 0.51
N GLU A 70 14.06 -11.49 -0.80
CA GLU A 70 14.23 -10.28 -1.58
C GLU A 70 13.16 -9.25 -1.22
N THR A 71 13.55 -7.97 -1.16
CA THR A 71 12.59 -6.88 -0.93
C THR A 71 11.88 -6.56 -2.23
N ILE A 72 10.57 -6.77 -2.26
CA ILE A 72 9.73 -6.37 -3.39
C ILE A 72 9.41 -4.88 -3.22
N LYS A 73 9.61 -4.11 -4.30
CA LYS A 73 9.15 -2.73 -4.44
C LYS A 73 8.34 -2.68 -5.74
N THR A 74 7.03 -2.51 -5.60
CA THR A 74 6.11 -2.50 -6.74
C THR A 74 5.08 -1.40 -6.55
N HIS A 75 4.38 -1.09 -7.62
CA HIS A 75 3.31 -0.10 -7.65
C HIS A 75 2.04 -0.82 -8.11
N GLU A 76 0.97 -0.72 -7.33
CA GLU A 76 -0.30 -1.36 -7.65
C GLU A 76 -1.39 -0.32 -7.84
N LYS A 77 -2.03 -0.36 -9.02
CA LYS A 77 -3.08 0.59 -9.37
C LYS A 77 -4.45 0.08 -8.95
N ILE A 78 -5.00 0.69 -7.92
CA ILE A 78 -6.36 0.44 -7.44
C ILE A 78 -7.33 1.30 -8.25
N VAL A 79 -8.09 0.63 -9.13
CA VAL A 79 -9.04 1.30 -10.03
C VAL A 79 -10.40 1.48 -9.37
N GLN A 80 -10.97 2.67 -9.56
CA GLN A 80 -12.31 2.97 -9.06
C GLN A 80 -13.38 2.19 -9.82
N PRO A 81 -14.36 1.59 -9.13
CA PRO A 81 -15.50 0.94 -9.76
C PRO A 81 -16.44 1.96 -10.42
N TRP A 82 -17.32 1.49 -11.30
CA TRP A 82 -18.19 2.36 -12.11
C TRP A 82 -19.08 3.30 -11.28
N TYR A 83 -19.49 2.90 -10.08
CA TYR A 83 -20.35 3.68 -9.19
C TYR A 83 -19.61 4.81 -8.45
N GLN A 84 -18.28 4.89 -8.57
CA GLN A 84 -17.43 5.93 -7.99
C GLN A 84 -17.09 7.04 -8.99
N TYR A 85 -17.57 6.94 -10.24
CA TYR A 85 -17.43 8.01 -11.21
C TYR A 85 -18.50 9.09 -11.00
N PHE A 86 -18.07 10.36 -10.97
CA PHE A 86 -18.99 11.49 -10.96
C PHE A 86 -19.95 11.46 -12.16
N PRO A 87 -21.26 11.70 -11.98
CA PRO A 87 -21.98 12.06 -10.74
C PRO A 87 -22.62 10.86 -10.00
N VAL A 88 -22.33 9.62 -10.41
CA VAL A 88 -22.93 8.41 -9.85
C VAL A 88 -22.45 8.20 -8.40
N ASP A 89 -21.22 8.60 -8.10
CA ASP A 89 -20.59 8.63 -6.78
C ASP A 89 -21.51 9.22 -5.70
N PHE A 90 -22.12 10.39 -5.96
CA PHE A 90 -23.03 11.05 -5.04
C PHE A 90 -24.20 10.13 -4.62
N PHE A 91 -24.76 9.37 -5.56
CA PHE A 91 -25.86 8.45 -5.26
C PHE A 91 -25.39 7.24 -4.46
N ALA A 92 -24.21 6.70 -4.81
CA ALA A 92 -23.64 5.54 -4.13
C ALA A 92 -23.20 5.87 -2.69
N GLU A 93 -22.66 7.05 -2.45
CA GLU A 93 -22.15 7.45 -1.13
C GLU A 93 -23.21 8.06 -0.22
N ILE A 94 -24.17 8.82 -0.77
CA ILE A 94 -25.08 9.64 0.05
C ILE A 94 -26.50 9.09 0.06
N LEU A 95 -27.00 8.58 -1.07
CA LEU A 95 -28.41 8.20 -1.23
C LEU A 95 -28.66 6.70 -1.10
N TRP A 96 -27.60 5.89 -1.09
CA TRP A 96 -27.71 4.45 -0.93
C TRP A 96 -27.83 4.09 0.56
N PRO A 97 -28.94 3.48 1.02
CA PRO A 97 -29.20 3.29 2.44
C PRO A 97 -28.41 2.16 3.10
N ALA A 98 -27.59 1.41 2.34
CA ALA A 98 -26.78 0.31 2.83
C ALA A 98 -25.29 0.62 2.75
N THR A 99 -24.47 -0.11 3.50
CA THR A 99 -23.01 -0.01 3.39
C THR A 99 -22.54 -0.74 2.12
N ILE A 100 -21.75 -0.06 1.30
CA ILE A 100 -21.06 -0.66 0.16
C ILE A 100 -19.65 -1.02 0.61
N TYR A 101 -19.26 -2.27 0.43
CA TYR A 101 -17.92 -2.77 0.73
C TYR A 101 -17.13 -2.89 -0.57
N ASP A 102 -15.99 -2.21 -0.65
CA ASP A 102 -15.05 -2.29 -1.75
C ASP A 102 -13.73 -2.87 -1.25
N ASP A 103 -13.53 -4.16 -1.52
CA ASP A 103 -12.40 -4.94 -1.03
C ASP A 103 -11.47 -5.32 -2.20
N HIS A 104 -10.21 -4.91 -2.10
CA HIS A 104 -9.15 -5.27 -3.05
C HIS A 104 -8.17 -6.24 -2.43
N TYR A 105 -7.80 -7.29 -3.17
CA TYR A 105 -6.85 -8.31 -2.72
C TYR A 105 -5.59 -8.25 -3.57
N LEU A 106 -4.44 -8.13 -2.90
CA LEU A 106 -3.12 -8.10 -3.53
C LEU A 106 -2.27 -9.23 -2.95
N ASP A 107 -1.86 -10.16 -3.81
CA ASP A 107 -1.06 -11.33 -3.44
C ASP A 107 0.35 -11.20 -4.00
N PHE A 108 1.36 -11.45 -3.17
CA PHE A 108 2.77 -11.33 -3.53
C PHE A 108 3.59 -12.57 -3.15
N ASP A 109 4.38 -13.07 -4.10
CA ASP A 109 5.30 -14.18 -3.87
C ASP A 109 6.73 -13.65 -3.69
N LEU A 110 7.29 -13.87 -2.50
CA LEU A 110 8.64 -13.44 -2.14
C LEU A 110 9.66 -14.51 -2.53
N THR A 111 10.67 -14.10 -3.30
CA THR A 111 11.83 -14.91 -3.65
C THR A 111 12.85 -14.93 -2.52
N GLN A 112 13.53 -16.07 -2.32
CA GLN A 112 14.62 -16.14 -1.34
C GLN A 112 15.78 -15.26 -1.79
N TYR A 113 16.42 -14.59 -0.83
CA TYR A 113 17.59 -13.77 -1.11
C TYR A 113 18.81 -14.67 -1.31
N GLU A 114 19.40 -14.62 -2.50
CA GLU A 114 20.70 -15.25 -2.77
C GLU A 114 21.84 -14.25 -2.47
N PRO A 115 22.70 -14.50 -1.47
CA PRO A 115 23.84 -13.65 -1.21
C PRO A 115 24.83 -13.73 -2.37
N THR A 116 25.18 -12.58 -2.94
CA THR A 116 26.19 -12.58 -4.01
C THR A 116 27.58 -12.93 -3.48
N ASP A 117 28.39 -13.64 -4.28
CA ASP A 117 29.77 -14.00 -3.92
C ASP A 117 30.56 -12.74 -3.56
N PRO A 118 31.17 -12.66 -2.36
CA PRO A 118 32.02 -11.54 -1.97
C PRO A 118 33.11 -11.17 -2.98
N LYS A 119 33.65 -12.16 -3.73
CA LYS A 119 34.65 -11.89 -4.77
C LYS A 119 34.05 -11.09 -5.94
N GLU A 120 32.88 -11.50 -6.40
CA GLU A 120 32.16 -10.84 -7.50
C GLU A 120 31.71 -9.43 -7.11
N LEU A 121 31.32 -9.23 -5.85
CA LEU A 121 31.02 -7.89 -5.31
C LEU A 121 32.27 -6.99 -5.30
N GLY A 122 33.43 -7.55 -4.91
CA GLY A 122 34.70 -6.83 -4.92
C GLY A 122 35.15 -6.41 -6.32
N GLU A 123 35.04 -7.31 -7.30
CA GLU A 123 35.35 -7.02 -8.70
C GLU A 123 34.45 -5.91 -9.27
N ARG A 124 33.13 -5.99 -9.06
CA ARG A 124 32.18 -4.94 -9.48
C ARG A 124 32.46 -3.59 -8.82
N ALA A 125 32.86 -3.59 -7.55
CA ALA A 125 33.25 -2.38 -6.85
C ALA A 125 34.54 -1.76 -7.41
N LEU A 126 35.55 -2.59 -7.75
CA LEU A 126 36.79 -2.15 -8.40
C LEU A 126 36.52 -1.60 -9.82
N GLU A 127 35.66 -2.26 -10.58
CA GLU A 127 35.24 -1.80 -11.90
C GLU A 127 34.56 -0.43 -11.83
N MET A 128 33.53 -0.26 -10.98
CA MET A 128 32.87 1.04 -10.75
C MET A 128 33.86 2.13 -10.31
N ARG A 129 34.83 1.80 -9.45
CA ARG A 129 35.87 2.74 -9.02
C ARG A 129 36.75 3.19 -10.19
N SER A 130 37.12 2.26 -11.08
CA SER A 130 37.95 2.55 -12.25
C SER A 130 37.23 3.48 -13.24
N LEU A 131 35.92 3.28 -13.42
CA LEU A 131 35.06 4.14 -14.27
C LEU A 131 34.92 5.56 -13.70
N ALA A 132 34.89 5.69 -12.37
CA ALA A 132 34.78 6.97 -11.69
C ALA A 132 36.09 7.80 -11.70
N GLY A 133 37.20 7.27 -12.24
CA GLY A 133 38.48 7.99 -12.32
C GLY A 133 39.08 8.33 -10.95
N VAL A 134 38.65 7.64 -9.89
CA VAL A 134 39.16 7.86 -8.54
C VAL A 134 40.53 7.19 -8.43
N GLU A 135 41.59 7.97 -8.67
CA GLU A 135 42.97 7.56 -8.41
C GLU A 135 43.11 7.12 -6.95
N SER A 136 43.87 6.05 -6.75
CA SER A 136 43.86 5.31 -5.50
C SER A 136 44.46 6.09 -4.33
N CYS A 137 43.63 6.61 -3.42
CA CYS A 137 44.06 6.70 -2.03
C CYS A 137 44.14 5.27 -1.48
N GLU A 138 45.35 4.78 -1.23
CA GLU A 138 45.55 3.51 -0.53
C GLU A 138 44.89 3.59 0.86
N PRO A 139 44.12 2.58 1.29
CA PRO A 139 43.69 2.50 2.66
C PRO A 139 44.93 2.26 3.53
N SER A 140 45.31 3.25 4.32
CA SER A 140 46.31 3.09 5.38
C SER A 140 45.74 2.16 6.45
N THR A 141 45.85 0.85 6.24
CA THR A 141 45.80 -0.14 7.31
C THR A 141 47.10 -0.06 8.08
N GLN A 142 47.27 0.99 8.88
CA GLN A 142 48.15 0.88 10.03
C GLN A 142 47.31 0.34 11.19
N PRO A 143 47.63 -0.85 11.72
CA PRO A 143 47.04 -1.28 12.98
C PRO A 143 47.56 -0.33 14.05
N THR A 144 46.70 0.53 14.57
CA THR A 144 47.00 1.28 15.80
C THR A 144 46.98 0.27 16.96
N THR A 145 48.08 -0.43 17.16
CA THR A 145 48.39 -1.04 18.46
C THR A 145 48.96 0.06 19.35
N LEU A 146 48.11 0.61 20.23
CA LEU A 146 48.56 1.47 21.32
C LEU A 146 49.16 0.60 22.45
N PRO A 147 50.25 1.04 23.09
CA PRO A 147 50.91 0.34 24.20
C PRO A 147 50.08 0.36 25.49
#